data_AF-A0A131Z4K3-F1
#
_entry.id   AF-A0A131Z4K3-F1
#
_cell.length_a   1.000
_cell.length_b   1.000
_cell.length_c   1.000
_cell.angle_alpha   90.00
_cell.angle_beta   90.00
_cell.angle_gamma   90.00
#
_symmetry.space_group_name_H-M   'P 1'
#
loop_
_entity.id
_entity.type
_entity.pdbx_description
1 polymer ?
#
loop_
_entity_poly.entity_id
_entity_poly.type
_entity_poly.pdbx_seq_one_letter_code
_entity_poly.pdbx_strand_id
1 'polypeptide(L)'
;MRATLLNKTDWPEMNIWYPEEKGRGTSYKMRFWQPKEKCAVFELPGGKCEQRVWNSHIKNTHHCDNGYHDICGGWSKMIYNSYC
;
A
#
# COMPACT_ATOMS: atom_id res chain seq x y z
N MET A 1 0.76 13.69 7.56
CA MET A 1 0.06 12.88 6.53
C MET A 1 -1.44 13.08 6.71
N ARG A 2 -2.19 13.43 5.66
CA ARG A 2 -3.66 13.49 5.66
C ARG A 2 -4.17 12.56 4.57
N ALA A 3 -5.10 11.67 4.91
CA ALA A 3 -5.69 10.69 4.00
C ALA A 3 -7.21 10.90 3.95
N THR A 4 -7.78 10.89 2.75
CA THR A 4 -9.24 10.96 2.52
C THR A 4 -9.67 9.76 1.72
N LEU A 5 -10.64 8.99 2.24
CA LEU A 5 -11.24 7.86 1.56
C LEU A 5 -12.30 8.36 0.57
N LEU A 6 -12.18 7.97 -0.69
CA LEU A 6 -13.19 8.26 -1.72
C LEU A 6 -14.03 7.02 -2.01
N ASN A 7 -15.35 7.19 -1.99
CA ASN A 7 -16.31 6.12 -2.24
C ASN A 7 -16.58 6.00 -3.76
N LYS A 8 -15.67 5.36 -4.50
CA LYS A 8 -15.85 5.03 -5.92
C LYS A 8 -16.06 3.52 -6.10
N THR A 9 -16.79 3.15 -7.15
CA THR A 9 -17.30 1.79 -7.48
C THR A 9 -16.25 0.70 -7.76
N ASP A 10 -14.95 1.03 -7.73
CA ASP A 10 -13.87 0.07 -7.98
C ASP A 10 -13.31 -0.52 -6.66
N TRP A 11 -12.24 0.08 -6.15
CA TRP A 11 -11.54 -0.29 -4.93
C TRP A 11 -11.31 0.97 -4.09
N PRO A 12 -11.16 0.87 -2.76
CA PRO A 12 -10.94 2.04 -1.91
C PRO A 12 -9.72 2.85 -2.37
N GLU A 13 -9.94 4.12 -2.68
CA GLU A 13 -8.92 5.06 -3.12
C GLU A 13 -8.53 6.02 -2.00
N MET A 14 -7.23 6.16 -1.77
CA MET A 14 -6.64 7.12 -0.84
C MET A 14 -5.73 8.08 -1.60
N ASN A 15 -6.00 9.38 -1.49
CA ASN A 15 -5.09 10.40 -2.00
C ASN A 15 -4.16 10.87 -0.89
N ILE A 16 -2.85 10.66 -1.07
CA ILE A 16 -1.81 11.08 -0.14
C ILE A 16 -1.16 12.37 -0.64
N TRP A 17 -1.03 13.34 0.25
CA TRP A 17 -0.33 14.60 -0.01
C TRP A 17 1.02 14.57 0.68
N TYR A 18 2.09 14.52 -0.12
CA TYR A 18 3.46 14.64 0.38
C TYR A 18 3.88 16.12 0.32
N PRO A 19 4.53 16.67 1.37
CA PRO A 19 4.96 18.08 1.38
C PRO A 19 5.89 18.46 0.21
N GLU A 20 6.62 17.48 -0.29
CA GLU A 20 7.56 17.60 -1.41
C GLU A 20 6.87 17.64 -2.78
N GLU A 21 5.64 17.12 -2.86
CA GLU A 21 4.82 17.13 -4.06
C GLU A 21 4.02 18.44 -4.09
N LYS A 22 4.45 19.40 -4.95
CA LYS A 22 3.85 20.74 -5.13
C LYS A 22 2.36 20.70 -5.53
N GLY A 23 1.48 20.32 -4.62
CA GLY A 23 0.02 20.38 -4.78
C GLY A 23 -0.59 19.30 -5.69
N ARG A 24 0.09 18.19 -5.95
CA ARG A 24 -0.51 17.04 -6.66
C ARG A 24 -0.49 15.83 -5.74
N GLY A 25 -1.65 15.45 -5.20
CA GLY A 25 -1.76 14.26 -4.37
C GLY A 25 -1.55 13.00 -5.20
N THR A 26 -0.82 12.03 -4.64
CA THR A 26 -0.62 10.73 -5.25
C THR A 26 -1.77 9.81 -4.86
N SER A 27 -2.42 9.20 -5.85
CA SER A 27 -3.59 8.34 -5.65
C SER A 27 -3.18 6.89 -5.49
N TYR A 28 -3.55 6.29 -4.36
CA TYR A 28 -3.28 4.90 -4.01
C TYR A 28 -4.59 4.12 -4.04
N LYS A 29 -4.64 3.04 -4.81
CA LYS A 29 -5.77 2.11 -4.82
C LYS A 29 -5.45 0.92 -3.92
N MET A 30 -6.27 0.66 -2.91
CA MET A 30 -6.09 -0.52 -2.07
C MET A 30 -6.63 -1.76 -2.80
N ARG A 31 -5.73 -2.66 -3.20
CA ARG A 31 -6.07 -3.87 -3.96
C ARG A 31 -6.25 -5.09 -3.06
N PHE A 32 -5.63 -5.08 -1.89
CA PHE A 32 -5.71 -6.16 -0.92
C PHE A 32 -5.64 -5.63 0.51
N TRP A 33 -6.42 -6.28 1.39
CA TRP A 33 -6.42 -6.01 2.82
C TRP A 33 -6.49 -7.33 3.58
N GLN A 34 -5.49 -7.61 4.42
CA GLN A 34 -5.52 -8.75 5.33
C GLN A 34 -5.51 -8.27 6.79
N PRO A 35 -6.68 -8.30 7.48
CA PRO A 35 -6.81 -7.78 8.83
C PRO A 35 -6.03 -8.52 9.92
N LYS A 36 -5.72 -9.82 9.75
CA LYS A 36 -4.96 -10.64 10.72
C LYS A 36 -3.47 -10.32 10.72
N GLU A 37 -2.92 -10.11 9.52
CA GLU A 37 -1.52 -9.75 9.33
C GLU A 37 -1.29 -8.25 9.45
N LYS A 38 -2.38 -7.46 9.54
CA LYS A 38 -2.32 -5.99 9.56
C LYS A 38 -1.45 -5.51 8.41
N CYS A 39 -1.92 -5.79 7.19
CA CYS A 39 -1.17 -5.46 5.99
C CYS A 39 -2.11 -5.19 4.81
N ALA A 40 -1.65 -4.33 3.91
CA ALA A 40 -2.38 -3.89 2.74
C ALA A 40 -1.45 -3.85 1.53
N VAL A 41 -2.00 -4.14 0.35
CA VAL A 41 -1.32 -3.93 -0.93
C VAL A 41 -2.00 -2.78 -1.66
N PHE A 42 -1.18 -1.81 -2.08
CA PHE A 42 -1.60 -0.64 -2.81
C PHE A 42 -1.04 -0.65 -4.22
N GLU A 43 -1.87 -0.25 -5.17
CA GLU A 43 -1.46 0.11 -6.52
C GLU A 43 -1.31 1.64 -6.59
N LEU A 44 -0.14 2.07 -7.06
CA LEU A 44 0.27 3.46 -7.23
C LEU A 44 0.14 3.86 -8.70
N PRO A 45 0.15 5.17 -9.01
CA PRO A 45 0.11 5.65 -10.38
C PRO A 45 1.30 5.10 -11.19
N GLY A 46 1.01 4.69 -12.43
CA GLY A 46 2.01 4.07 -13.30
C GLY A 46 2.22 2.56 -13.09
N GLY A 47 1.28 1.87 -12.44
CA GLY A 47 1.28 0.41 -12.30
C GLY A 47 2.29 -0.11 -11.28
N LYS A 48 2.82 0.76 -10.41
CA LYS A 48 3.70 0.37 -9.31
C LYS A 48 2.87 -0.19 -8.16
N CYS A 49 3.45 -1.09 -7.38
CA CYS A 49 2.80 -1.63 -6.19
C CYS A 49 3.62 -1.42 -4.93
N GLU A 50 2.92 -1.20 -3.83
CA GLU A 50 3.51 -1.05 -2.50
C GLU A 50 2.74 -1.90 -1.49
N GLN A 51 3.45 -2.75 -0.75
CA GLN A 51 2.92 -3.43 0.42
C GLN A 51 3.21 -2.58 1.66
N ARG A 52 2.20 -2.34 2.49
CA ARG A 52 2.37 -1.73 3.81
C ARG A 52 1.93 -2.70 4.89
N VAL A 53 2.74 -2.80 5.93
CA VAL A 53 2.51 -3.68 7.07
C VAL A 53 2.69 -2.86 8.33
N TRP A 54 1.90 -3.12 9.37
CA TRP A 54 2.15 -2.52 10.67
C TRP A 54 3.48 -3.03 11.22
N ASN A 55 4.26 -2.14 11.84
CA ASN A 55 5.59 -2.47 12.34
C ASN A 55 5.60 -3.70 13.29
N SER A 56 4.58 -3.83 14.14
CA SER A 56 4.44 -4.97 15.05
C SER A 56 4.13 -6.31 14.38
N HIS A 57 3.78 -6.33 13.10
CA HIS A 57 3.38 -7.51 12.33
C HIS A 57 4.33 -7.83 11.17
N ILE A 58 5.47 -7.14 11.05
CA ILE A 58 6.41 -7.32 9.94
C ILE A 58 6.93 -8.76 9.77
N LYS A 59 6.88 -9.58 10.84
CA LYS A 59 7.29 -11.00 10.80
C LYS A 59 6.17 -11.96 10.38
N ASN A 60 4.95 -11.47 10.16
CA ASN A 60 3.77 -12.28 9.85
C ASN A 60 2.99 -11.67 8.68
N THR A 61 3.52 -11.86 7.47
CA THR A 61 3.06 -11.20 6.23
C THR A 61 2.76 -12.18 5.09
N HIS A 62 2.69 -13.48 5.37
CA HIS A 62 2.63 -14.51 4.33
C HIS A 62 1.46 -14.33 3.35
N HIS A 63 0.25 -14.03 3.84
CA HIS A 63 -0.90 -13.79 2.98
C HIS A 63 -0.78 -12.48 2.20
N CYS A 64 -0.20 -11.43 2.78
CA CYS A 64 0.09 -10.21 2.04
C CYS A 64 1.18 -10.38 0.98
N ASP A 65 2.23 -11.13 1.26
CA ASP A 65 3.31 -11.38 0.32
C ASP A 65 2.77 -12.14 -0.90
N ASN A 66 1.90 -13.13 -0.67
CA ASN A 66 1.18 -13.82 -1.74
C ASN A 66 0.22 -12.89 -2.49
N GLY A 67 -0.56 -12.08 -1.76
CA GLY A 67 -1.46 -11.10 -2.37
C GLY A 67 -0.72 -10.07 -3.23
N TYR A 68 0.46 -9.61 -2.79
CA TYR A 68 1.33 -8.74 -3.57
C TYR A 68 1.83 -9.44 -4.83
N HIS A 69 2.30 -10.69 -4.70
CA HIS A 69 2.76 -11.47 -5.83
C HIS A 69 1.67 -11.65 -6.91
N ASP A 70 0.47 -12.03 -6.49
CA ASP A 70 -0.67 -12.30 -7.38
C ASP A 70 -1.17 -11.03 -8.08
N ILE A 71 -1.19 -9.89 -7.36
CA ILE A 71 -1.71 -8.62 -7.88
C ILE A 71 -0.67 -7.88 -8.72
N CYS A 72 0.60 -7.95 -8.34
CA CYS A 72 1.66 -7.08 -8.85
C CYS A 72 2.70 -7.81 -9.70
N GLY A 73 2.54 -9.12 -9.90
CA GLY A 73 3.28 -9.90 -10.89
C GLY A 73 4.74 -10.20 -10.54
N GLY A 74 5.12 -10.16 -9.26
CA GLY A 74 6.46 -10.57 -8.84
C GLY A 74 6.97 -9.93 -7.54
N TRP A 75 8.13 -10.41 -7.09
CA TRP A 75 8.82 -9.89 -5.92
C TRP A 75 9.57 -8.60 -6.28
N SER A 76 9.30 -7.53 -5.54
CA SER A 76 10.05 -6.28 -5.62
C SER A 76 11.00 -6.13 -4.43
N LYS A 77 11.86 -5.09 -4.45
CA LYS A 77 12.81 -4.82 -3.37
C LYS A 77 12.06 -4.52 -2.08
N MET A 78 12.17 -5.41 -1.09
CA MET A 78 11.68 -5.14 0.26
C MET A 78 12.46 -3.98 0.87
N ILE A 79 11.77 -2.86 1.11
CA ILE A 79 12.32 -1.71 1.82
C ILE A 79 11.61 -1.66 3.17
N TYR A 80 12.30 -2.12 4.20
CA TYR A 80 11.88 -1.96 5.59
C TYR A 80 12.89 -1.07 6.30
N ASN A 81 12.45 0.10 6.75
CA ASN A 81 13.26 0.98 7.58
C ASN A 81 12.77 0.88 9.03
N SER A 82 13.54 0.20 9.88
CA SER A 82 13.24 0.07 11.32
C SER A 82 13.51 1.36 12.11
N TYR A 83 14.18 2.35 11.51
CA TYR A 83 14.61 3.59 12.15
C TYR A 83 13.77 4.81 11.73
N CYS A 84 12.56 4.58 11.20
CA CYS A 84 11.60 5.64 10.86
C CYS A 84 11.29 6.56 12.05
#